data_AF-A0A538K7J0-F1
#
_entry.id   AF-A0A538K7J0-F1
#
_cell.length_a   1.000
_cell.length_b   1.000
_cell.length_c   1.000
_cell.angle_alpha   90.00
_cell.angle_beta   90.00
_cell.angle_gamma   90.00
#
_symmetry.space_group_name_H-M   'P 1'
#
loop_
_entity.id
_entity.type
_entity.pdbx_description
1 polymer ?
#
loop_
_entity_poly.entity_id
_entity_poly.type
_entity_poly.pdbx_seq_one_letter_code
_entity_poly.pdbx_strand_id
1 'polypeptide(L)' 'MTSAAAGSRFRELDDLVLHLKGLVLVRRLREQRGAAADELLMYRAEIDRVREQLASLVKRR' A
#
# COMPACT_ATOMS: atom_id res chain seq x y z
N MET A 1 7.94 28.16 -6.65
CA MET A 1 7.18 27.37 -5.64
C MET A 1 6.87 25.93 -6.06
N THR A 2 7.34 25.45 -7.22
CA THR A 2 6.99 24.14 -7.82
C THR A 2 7.77 22.94 -7.28
N SER A 3 8.94 23.14 -6.68
CA SER A 3 9.82 22.06 -6.20
C SER A 3 9.29 21.34 -4.95
N ALA A 4 8.69 22.08 -4.00
CA ALA A 4 8.20 21.52 -2.74
C ALA A 4 7.01 20.57 -2.93
N ALA A 5 6.11 20.86 -3.87
CA ALA A 5 4.94 20.03 -4.17
C ALA A 5 5.32 18.69 -4.81
N ALA A 6 6.32 18.69 -5.69
CA ALA A 6 6.86 17.47 -6.29
C ALA A 6 7.55 16.58 -5.23
N GLY A 7 8.32 17.19 -4.32
CA GLY A 7 8.94 16.47 -3.20
C GLY A 7 7.92 15.89 -2.22
N SER A 8 6.80 16.57 -1.97
CA SER A 8 5.71 16.05 -1.14
C SER A 8 5.04 14.83 -1.78
N ARG A 9 4.81 14.86 -3.08
CA ARG A 9 4.18 13.75 -3.80
C ARG A 9 5.07 12.52 -3.89
N PHE A 10 6.37 12.70 -4.04
CA PHE A 10 7.32 11.59 -4.07
C PHE A 10 7.38 10.88 -2.70
N ARG A 11 7.35 11.66 -1.60
CA ARG A 11 7.22 11.09 -0.24
C ARG A 11 5.92 10.30 -0.06
N GLU A 12 4.80 10.84 -0.49
CA GLU A 12 3.51 10.14 -0.42
C GLU A 12 3.53 8.83 -1.22
N LEU A 13 4.17 8.83 -2.39
CA LEU A 13 4.36 7.62 -3.19
C LEU A 13 5.23 6.59 -2.45
N ASP A 14 6.38 7.01 -1.91
CA ASP A 14 7.29 6.15 -1.16
C ASP A 14 6.62 5.55 0.09
N ASP A 15 5.85 6.35 0.83
CA ASP A 15 5.11 5.92 2.02
C ASP A 15 4.07 4.85 1.66
N LEU A 16 3.30 5.05 0.58
CA LEU A 16 2.32 4.07 0.13
C LEU A 16 2.96 2.79 -0.39
N VAL A 17 4.09 2.89 -1.09
CA VAL A 17 4.85 1.70 -1.55
C VAL A 17 5.40 0.93 -0.35
N LEU A 18 5.95 1.63 0.65
CA LEU A 18 6.44 1.01 1.87
C LEU A 18 5.31 0.33 2.65
N HIS A 19 4.17 1.00 2.78
CA HIS A 19 2.99 0.45 3.42
C HIS A 19 2.47 -0.81 2.70
N LEU A 20 2.36 -0.76 1.38
CA LEU A 20 1.95 -1.91 0.56
C LEU A 20 2.89 -3.10 0.76
N LYS A 21 4.20 -2.86 0.76
CA LYS A 21 5.21 -3.92 1.02
C LYS A 21 5.02 -4.52 2.42
N GLY A 22 4.78 -3.69 3.43
CA GLY A 22 4.47 -4.14 4.78
C GLY A 22 3.25 -5.07 4.82
N LEU A 23 2.13 -4.65 4.21
CA LEU A 23 0.90 -5.45 4.15
C LEU A 23 1.12 -6.81 3.46
N VAL A 24 1.84 -6.84 2.33
CA VAL A 24 2.13 -8.09 1.60
C VAL A 24 2.97 -9.04 2.46
N LEU A 25 4.01 -8.52 3.12
CA LEU A 25 4.88 -9.32 3.98
C LEU A 25 4.13 -9.88 5.19
N VAL A 26 3.33 -9.03 5.87
CA VAL A 26 2.55 -9.45 7.03
C VAL A 26 1.49 -10.47 6.62
N ARG A 27 0.73 -10.23 5.54
CA ARG A 27 -0.25 -11.21 5.03
C ARG A 27 0.38 -12.57 4.79
N ARG A 28 1.55 -12.61 4.10
CA ARG A 28 2.27 -13.86 3.82
C ARG A 28 2.73 -14.56 5.10
N LEU A 29 3.24 -13.80 6.07
CA LEU A 29 3.67 -14.33 7.36
C LEU A 29 2.48 -14.91 8.15
N ARG A 30 1.33 -14.23 8.12
CA ARG A 30 0.11 -14.68 8.80
C ARG A 30 -0.48 -15.92 8.14
N GLU A 31 -0.51 -15.97 6.82
CA GLU A 31 -0.91 -17.15 6.03
C GLU A 31 -0.02 -18.37 6.37
N GLN A 32 1.30 -18.19 6.42
CA GLN A 32 2.24 -19.25 6.82
C GLN A 32 2.04 -19.73 8.26
N ARG A 33 1.46 -18.90 9.14
CA ARG A 33 1.14 -19.24 10.53
C ARG A 33 -0.28 -19.76 10.73
N GLY A 34 -1.03 -20.00 9.64
CA GLY A 34 -2.38 -20.54 9.71
C GLY A 34 -3.45 -19.52 10.12
N ALA A 35 -3.27 -18.25 9.77
CA ALA A 35 -4.30 -17.23 9.96
C ALA A 35 -5.62 -17.63 9.29
N ALA A 36 -6.72 -17.21 9.91
CA ALA A 36 -8.07 -17.50 9.42
C ALA A 36 -8.37 -16.74 8.11
N ALA A 37 -9.34 -17.27 7.36
CA ALA A 37 -9.66 -16.76 6.03
C ALA A 37 -10.16 -15.30 6.05
N ASP A 38 -10.92 -14.91 7.08
CA ASP A 38 -11.40 -13.55 7.30
C ASP A 38 -10.24 -12.57 7.54
N GLU A 39 -9.23 -12.96 8.31
CA GLU A 39 -8.01 -12.19 8.50
C GLU A 39 -7.25 -11.98 7.17
N LEU A 40 -7.09 -13.03 6.37
CA LEU A 40 -6.42 -12.92 5.06
C LEU A 40 -7.24 -12.08 4.06
N LEU A 41 -8.56 -12.10 4.15
CA LEU A 41 -9.46 -11.23 3.38
C LEU A 41 -9.31 -9.76 3.78
N MET A 42 -9.19 -9.47 5.08
CA MET A 42 -8.92 -8.12 5.56
C MET A 42 -7.62 -7.57 4.96
N TYR A 43 -6.53 -8.35 4.99
CA TYR A 43 -5.27 -7.94 4.35
C TYR A 43 -5.41 -7.72 2.85
N ARG A 44 -6.18 -8.57 2.15
CA ARG A 44 -6.42 -8.40 0.71
C ARG A 44 -7.16 -7.10 0.43
N ALA A 45 -8.22 -6.80 1.17
CA ALA A 45 -8.99 -5.58 1.01
C ALA A 45 -8.13 -4.34 1.20
N GLU A 46 -7.25 -4.34 2.21
CA GLU A 46 -6.36 -3.20 2.46
C GLU A 46 -5.27 -3.06 1.38
N ILE A 47 -4.70 -4.18 0.92
CA ILE A 47 -3.75 -4.19 -0.22
C ILE A 47 -4.40 -3.59 -1.47
N ASP A 48 -5.64 -3.95 -1.77
CA ASP A 48 -6.36 -3.44 -2.95
C ASP A 48 -6.64 -1.94 -2.83
N ARG A 49 -7.03 -1.45 -1.64
CA ARG A 49 -7.17 0.00 -1.38
C ARG A 49 -5.88 0.78 -1.60
N VAL A 50 -4.75 0.30 -1.07
CA VAL A 50 -3.46 0.99 -1.23
C VAL A 50 -3.03 1.00 -2.71
N ARG A 51 -3.31 -0.07 -3.46
CA ARG A 51 -3.07 -0.13 -4.91
C ARG A 51 -3.92 0.90 -5.66
N GLU A 52 -5.17 1.09 -5.29
CA GLU A 52 -6.05 2.12 -5.88
C GLU A 52 -5.55 3.54 -5.58
N GLN A 53 -5.04 3.79 -4.36
CA GLN A 53 -4.43 5.06 -3.99
C GLN A 53 -3.17 5.34 -4.83
N LEU A 54 -2.27 4.36 -4.96
CA LEU A 54 -1.08 4.45 -5.82
C LEU A 54 -1.46 4.74 -7.28
N ALA A 55 -2.43 4.00 -7.83
CA ALA A 55 -2.90 4.21 -9.19
C ALA A 55 -3.47 5.62 -9.39
N SER A 56 -4.20 6.14 -8.39
CA SER A 56 -4.76 7.48 -8.41
C SER A 56 -3.68 8.57 -8.39
N LEU A 57 -2.61 8.38 -7.60
CA LEU A 57 -1.49 9.33 -7.55
C LEU A 57 -0.68 9.35 -8.85
N VAL A 58 -0.44 8.20 -9.46
CA VAL A 58 0.31 8.11 -10.72
C VAL A 58 -0.48 8.63 -11.91
N LYS A 59 -1.81 8.41 -11.95
CA LYS A 59 -2.69 8.93 -13.03
C LYS A 59 -2.87 10.45 -13.01
N ARG A 60 -2.61 11.12 -11.89
CA ARG A 60 -2.65 12.58 -11.76
C ARG A 60 -1.39 13.28 -12.33
N ARG A 61 -0.61 12.57 -13.15
CA ARG A 61 0.64 13.04 -13.76
C ARG A 61 0.41 13.58 -15.16
#